data_AF-A0A2K8KJY3-F1
#
_entry.id   AF-A0A2K8KJY3-F1
#
_cell.length_a   1.000
_cell.length_b   1.000
_cell.length_c   1.000
_cell.angle_alpha   90.00
_cell.angle_beta   90.00
_cell.angle_gamma   90.00
#
_symmetry.space_group_name_H-M   'P 1'
#
loop_
_entity.id
_entity.type
_entity.pdbx_description
1 polymer ?
#
loop_
_entity_poly.entity_id
_entity_poly.type
_entity_poly.pdbx_seq_one_letter_code
_entity_poly.pdbx_strand_id
1 'polypeptide(L)'
;MKFTDQKNKYGLNQKQQYHLYVKVYGQKINNLFEEKIKTEFKVKEIEYTMLRDYFRYDKRIRKVFYKYIELYEENLKSIFYDKTIWENNLFVLSPDLKNYSSIYEINKTDKNYYSLGRLKDILFIMKLIDEQKVQEIDRVIDLRNNIAHYNLLVLHLDELQDLIAGFLTSMTKQIKRQVLQDLDDCKLGLVDLKNLYLKNYTHTKHRR
;
A
#
# COMPACT_ATOMS: atom_id res chain seq x y z
N MET A 1 -20.57 17.02 11.74
CA MET A 1 -20.45 16.50 10.37
C MET A 1 -21.72 16.88 9.61
N LYS A 2 -21.61 17.28 8.33
CA LYS A 2 -22.78 17.63 7.49
C LYS A 2 -23.04 16.54 6.46
N PHE A 3 -24.32 16.23 6.27
CA PHE A 3 -24.81 15.27 5.28
C PHE A 3 -25.74 15.98 4.30
N THR A 4 -25.60 15.67 3.02
CA THR A 4 -26.57 16.04 1.99
C THR A 4 -27.48 14.85 1.65
N ASP A 5 -28.71 15.15 1.23
CA ASP A 5 -29.71 14.15 0.86
C ASP A 5 -29.54 13.60 -0.58
N GLN A 6 -28.54 14.08 -1.32
CA GLN A 6 -28.25 13.57 -2.65
C GLN A 6 -27.84 12.09 -2.60
N LYS A 7 -28.55 11.27 -3.40
CA LYS A 7 -28.31 9.83 -3.51
C LYS A 7 -27.26 9.52 -4.57
N ASN A 8 -26.45 8.49 -4.33
CA ASN A 8 -25.49 7.97 -5.31
C ASN A 8 -26.18 7.03 -6.33
N LYS A 9 -25.40 6.47 -7.27
CA LYS A 9 -25.87 5.49 -8.26
C LYS A 9 -26.47 4.19 -7.69
N TYR A 10 -26.35 3.97 -6.39
CA TYR A 10 -26.92 2.83 -5.65
C TYR A 10 -28.09 3.26 -4.74
N GLY A 11 -28.59 4.50 -4.86
CA GLY A 11 -29.72 5.01 -4.08
C GLY A 11 -29.40 5.40 -2.63
N LEU A 12 -28.13 5.38 -2.21
CA LEU A 12 -27.73 5.69 -0.83
C LEU A 12 -27.41 7.18 -0.66
N ASN A 13 -27.97 7.81 0.39
CA ASN A 13 -27.60 9.17 0.79
C ASN A 13 -26.26 9.20 1.54
N GLN A 14 -25.71 10.39 1.80
CA GLN A 14 -24.39 10.52 2.43
C GLN A 14 -24.32 9.91 3.84
N LYS A 15 -25.40 10.02 4.63
CA LYS A 15 -25.48 9.46 5.98
C LYS A 15 -25.45 7.93 5.96
N GLN A 16 -26.20 7.31 5.05
CA GLN A 16 -26.20 5.86 4.87
C GLN A 16 -24.82 5.35 4.42
N GLN A 17 -24.17 6.08 3.51
CA GLN A 17 -22.82 5.71 3.09
C GLN A 17 -21.81 5.85 4.24
N TYR A 18 -21.91 6.88 5.08
CA TYR A 18 -21.06 7.01 6.29
C TYR A 18 -21.20 5.83 7.24
N HIS A 19 -22.43 5.40 7.54
CA HIS A 19 -22.63 4.24 8.40
C HIS A 19 -22.02 2.95 7.82
N LEU A 20 -22.00 2.78 6.49
CA LEU A 20 -21.28 1.67 5.87
C LEU A 20 -19.76 1.76 6.10
N TYR A 21 -19.17 2.96 5.96
CA TYR A 21 -17.74 3.16 6.24
C TYR A 21 -17.40 2.93 7.72
N VAL A 22 -18.24 3.41 8.65
CA VAL A 22 -18.10 3.14 10.08
C VAL A 22 -18.15 1.64 10.36
N LYS A 23 -19.04 0.90 9.70
CA LYS A 23 -19.15 -0.56 9.87
C LYS A 23 -17.90 -1.29 9.36
N VAL A 24 -17.28 -0.81 8.28
CA VAL A 24 -16.09 -1.44 7.66
C VAL A 24 -14.80 -1.09 8.42
N TYR A 25 -14.59 0.18 8.75
CA TYR A 25 -13.32 0.67 9.32
C TYR A 25 -13.36 0.85 10.85
N GLY A 26 -14.55 0.86 11.46
CA GLY A 26 -14.75 1.12 12.88
C GLY A 26 -14.84 2.63 13.20
N GLN A 27 -15.62 2.96 14.24
CA GLN A 27 -15.87 4.35 14.64
C GLN A 27 -14.58 5.08 15.07
N LYS A 28 -13.69 4.40 15.81
CA LYS A 28 -12.44 5.01 16.31
C LYS A 28 -11.56 5.52 15.17
N ILE A 29 -11.42 4.73 14.10
CA ILE A 29 -10.63 5.11 12.92
C ILE A 29 -11.27 6.32 12.21
N ASN A 30 -12.60 6.31 12.03
CA ASN A 30 -13.30 7.44 11.42
C ASN A 30 -13.08 8.73 12.22
N ASN A 31 -13.16 8.67 13.55
CA ASN A 31 -12.91 9.84 14.40
C ASN A 31 -11.48 10.39 14.23
N LEU A 32 -10.46 9.52 14.17
CA LEU A 32 -9.06 9.94 13.96
C LEU A 32 -8.88 10.63 12.60
N PHE A 33 -9.49 10.08 11.55
CA PHE A 33 -9.49 10.71 10.23
C PHE A 33 -10.19 12.06 10.26
N GLU A 34 -11.33 12.16 10.94
CA GLU A 34 -12.06 13.41 11.09
C GLU A 34 -11.21 14.49 11.78
N GLU A 35 -10.53 14.16 12.88
CA GLU A 35 -9.62 15.08 13.58
C GLU A 35 -8.47 15.53 12.69
N LYS A 36 -7.88 14.62 11.92
CA LYS A 36 -6.78 14.95 11.01
C LYS A 36 -7.22 15.90 9.89
N ILE A 37 -8.37 15.64 9.27
CA ILE A 37 -8.98 16.51 8.25
C ILE A 37 -9.23 17.91 8.82
N LYS A 38 -9.82 18.02 10.02
CA LYS A 38 -10.05 19.31 10.67
C LYS A 38 -8.75 20.08 10.89
N THR A 39 -7.71 19.38 11.34
CA THR A 39 -6.41 19.97 11.65
C THR A 39 -5.69 20.44 10.38
N GLU A 40 -5.58 19.58 9.37
CA GLU A 40 -4.83 19.88 8.14
C GLU A 40 -5.51 20.92 7.24
N PHE A 41 -6.85 20.90 7.19
CA PHE A 41 -7.63 21.82 6.36
C PHE A 41 -8.17 23.02 7.13
N LYS A 42 -7.96 23.08 8.46
CA LYS A 42 -8.43 24.14 9.35
C LYS A 42 -9.94 24.39 9.22
N VAL A 43 -10.71 23.31 9.06
CA VAL A 43 -12.19 23.35 8.95
C VAL A 43 -12.84 23.01 10.29
N LYS A 44 -13.95 23.67 10.63
CA LYS A 44 -14.72 23.36 11.86
C LYS A 44 -15.63 22.15 11.69
N GLU A 45 -16.24 22.02 10.53
CA GLU A 45 -17.16 20.93 10.20
C GLU A 45 -16.66 20.17 8.99
N ILE A 46 -16.83 18.85 9.03
CA ILE A 46 -16.42 17.94 7.96
C ILE A 46 -17.66 17.49 7.21
N GLU A 47 -17.58 17.50 5.89
CA GLU A 47 -18.56 16.88 5.01
C GLU A 47 -18.20 15.40 4.80
N TYR A 48 -19.21 14.55 4.63
CA TYR A 48 -18.99 13.13 4.36
C TYR A 48 -18.07 12.86 3.15
N THR A 49 -18.18 13.68 2.12
CA THR A 49 -17.34 13.64 0.91
C THR A 49 -15.85 13.76 1.25
N MET A 50 -15.49 14.67 2.17
CA MET A 50 -14.10 14.87 2.60
C MET A 50 -13.54 13.60 3.23
N LEU A 51 -14.26 13.01 4.19
CA LEU A 51 -13.84 11.79 4.88
C LEU A 51 -13.68 10.62 3.91
N ARG A 52 -14.68 10.42 3.03
CA ARG A 52 -14.64 9.38 1.99
C ARG A 52 -13.43 9.53 1.07
N ASP A 53 -13.12 10.75 0.63
CA ASP A 53 -12.02 11.00 -0.28
C ASP A 53 -10.66 10.83 0.42
N TYR A 54 -10.60 11.10 1.72
CA TYR A 54 -9.43 10.81 2.56
C TYR A 54 -9.17 9.30 2.70
N PHE A 55 -10.21 8.49 2.92
CA PHE A 55 -10.08 7.01 2.87
C PHE A 55 -9.62 6.50 1.51
N ARG A 56 -10.13 7.10 0.42
CA ARG A 56 -9.69 6.75 -0.94
C ARG A 56 -8.23 7.10 -1.16
N TYR A 57 -7.77 8.22 -0.60
CA TYR A 57 -6.38 8.64 -0.65
C TYR A 57 -5.46 7.64 0.07
N ASP A 58 -5.82 7.23 1.30
CA ASP A 58 -5.10 6.18 2.04
C ASP A 58 -4.97 4.90 1.20
N LYS A 59 -6.07 4.46 0.59
CA LYS A 59 -6.10 3.28 -0.28
C LYS A 59 -5.21 3.42 -1.52
N ARG A 60 -5.11 4.62 -2.11
CA ARG A 60 -4.23 4.86 -3.27
C ARG A 60 -2.76 4.73 -2.88
N ILE A 61 -2.36 5.33 -1.76
CA ILE A 61 -0.99 5.20 -1.24
C ILE A 61 -0.65 3.73 -1.02
N ARG A 62 -1.53 2.96 -0.35
CA ARG A 62 -1.30 1.52 -0.13
C ARG A 62 -1.09 0.77 -1.45
N LYS A 63 -1.89 1.08 -2.48
CA LYS A 63 -1.75 0.44 -3.80
C LYS A 63 -0.39 0.71 -4.45
N VAL A 64 0.13 1.93 -4.31
CA VAL A 64 1.47 2.27 -4.81
C VAL A 64 2.49 1.34 -4.18
N PHE A 65 2.48 1.19 -2.85
CA PHE A 65 3.40 0.28 -2.18
C PHE A 65 3.22 -1.18 -2.55
N TYR A 66 1.97 -1.68 -2.60
CA TYR A 66 1.71 -3.06 -2.98
C TYR A 66 2.26 -3.39 -4.38
N LYS A 67 2.09 -2.51 -5.36
CA LYS A 67 2.66 -2.65 -6.70
C LYS A 67 4.18 -2.87 -6.66
N TYR A 68 4.89 -2.16 -5.80
CA TYR A 68 6.34 -2.28 -5.73
C TYR A 68 6.83 -3.43 -4.86
N ILE A 69 6.08 -3.80 -3.82
CA ILE A 69 6.32 -5.03 -3.05
C ILE A 69 6.15 -6.24 -3.98
N GLU A 70 5.11 -6.27 -4.81
CA GLU A 70 4.91 -7.30 -5.85
C GLU A 70 6.07 -7.34 -6.83
N LEU A 71 6.51 -6.19 -7.36
CA LEU A 71 7.66 -6.14 -8.26
C LEU A 71 8.95 -6.68 -7.60
N TYR A 72 9.14 -6.39 -6.32
CA TYR A 72 10.27 -6.90 -5.56
C TYR A 72 10.18 -8.43 -5.38
N GLU A 73 8.99 -8.95 -5.09
CA GLU A 73 8.73 -10.40 -5.00
C GLU A 73 8.99 -11.11 -6.33
N GLU A 74 8.53 -10.54 -7.44
CA GLU A 74 8.79 -11.08 -8.80
C GLU A 74 10.29 -11.10 -9.13
N ASN A 75 11.05 -10.08 -8.73
CA ASN A 75 12.51 -10.09 -8.91
C ASN A 75 13.18 -11.25 -8.14
N LEU A 76 12.72 -11.55 -6.92
CA LEU A 76 13.26 -12.68 -6.15
C LEU A 76 12.88 -14.03 -6.77
N LYS A 77 11.63 -14.16 -7.25
CA LYS A 77 11.18 -15.34 -7.99
C LYS A 77 11.99 -15.54 -9.27
N SER A 78 12.36 -14.47 -9.98
CA SER A 78 13.24 -14.56 -11.15
C SER A 78 14.59 -15.21 -10.80
N ILE A 79 15.19 -14.86 -9.66
CA ILE A 79 16.45 -15.48 -9.22
C ILE A 79 16.26 -17.00 -9.03
N PHE A 80 15.12 -17.43 -8.46
CA PHE A 80 14.79 -18.86 -8.39
C PHE A 80 14.69 -19.50 -9.76
N TYR A 81 13.89 -18.91 -10.64
CA TYR A 81 13.60 -19.46 -11.95
C TYR A 81 14.87 -19.61 -12.80
N ASP A 82 15.81 -18.68 -12.68
CA ASP A 82 17.06 -18.67 -13.45
C ASP A 82 18.15 -19.59 -12.89
N LYS A 83 18.06 -19.98 -11.61
CA LYS A 83 19.16 -20.65 -10.90
C LYS A 83 18.81 -22.03 -10.36
N THR A 84 17.53 -22.41 -10.37
CA THR A 84 17.07 -23.61 -9.67
C THR A 84 16.11 -24.44 -10.50
N ILE A 85 16.14 -25.75 -10.28
CA ILE A 85 15.07 -26.68 -10.69
C ILE A 85 14.46 -27.33 -9.43
N TRP A 86 13.24 -27.87 -9.58
CA TRP A 86 12.57 -28.65 -8.55
C TRP A 86 12.76 -30.14 -8.79
N GLU A 87 13.49 -30.79 -7.90
CA GLU A 87 13.79 -32.22 -7.97
C GLU A 87 13.73 -32.85 -6.58
N ASN A 88 13.17 -34.06 -6.45
CA ASN A 88 13.12 -34.79 -5.18
C ASN A 88 12.52 -33.98 -4.01
N ASN A 89 11.48 -33.17 -4.30
CA ASN A 89 10.81 -32.27 -3.35
C ASN A 89 11.71 -31.16 -2.76
N LEU A 90 12.78 -30.77 -3.45
CA LEU A 90 13.71 -29.72 -3.05
C LEU A 90 14.08 -28.83 -4.25
N PHE A 91 14.43 -27.57 -3.97
CA PHE A 91 15.10 -26.73 -4.95
C PHE A 91 16.59 -27.10 -4.99
N VAL A 92 17.09 -27.33 -6.20
CA VAL A 92 18.50 -27.62 -6.45
C VAL A 92 19.05 -26.65 -7.48
N LEU A 93 20.31 -26.24 -7.31
CA LEU A 93 20.98 -25.37 -8.27
C LEU A 93 21.13 -26.09 -9.60
N SER A 94 20.71 -25.44 -10.68
CA SER A 94 20.84 -25.99 -12.02
C SER A 94 21.07 -24.87 -13.03
N PRO A 95 21.99 -25.05 -14.00
CA PRO A 95 22.17 -24.12 -15.10
C PRO A 95 21.16 -24.33 -16.24
N ASP A 96 20.26 -25.33 -16.14
CA ASP A 96 19.32 -25.65 -17.20
C ASP A 96 18.12 -24.68 -17.26
N LEU A 97 18.29 -23.63 -18.05
CA LEU A 97 17.27 -22.59 -18.28
C LEU A 97 16.01 -23.11 -19.01
N LYS A 98 16.02 -24.33 -19.56
CA LYS A 98 14.83 -24.91 -20.24
C LYS A 98 13.94 -25.71 -19.29
N ASN A 99 14.38 -25.93 -18.06
CA ASN A 99 13.62 -26.67 -17.07
C ASN A 99 12.79 -25.73 -16.18
N TYR A 100 11.49 -25.68 -16.44
CA TYR A 100 10.55 -24.78 -15.76
C TYR A 100 9.95 -25.36 -14.47
N SER A 101 10.50 -26.46 -13.93
CA SER A 101 9.95 -27.13 -12.74
C SER A 101 9.82 -26.22 -11.51
N SER A 102 10.80 -25.34 -11.27
CA SER A 102 10.73 -24.34 -10.20
C SER A 102 9.61 -23.31 -10.39
N ILE A 103 9.33 -22.93 -11.63
CA ILE A 103 8.21 -22.02 -11.96
C ILE A 103 6.89 -22.68 -11.58
N TYR A 104 6.70 -23.93 -12.01
CA TYR A 104 5.47 -24.67 -11.71
C TYR A 104 5.30 -24.88 -10.21
N GLU A 105 6.36 -25.23 -9.50
CA GLU A 105 6.32 -25.47 -8.06
C GLU A 105 5.96 -24.20 -7.28
N ILE A 106 6.62 -23.06 -7.56
CA ILE A 106 6.39 -21.80 -6.85
C ILE A 106 4.95 -21.29 -7.04
N ASN A 107 4.33 -21.56 -8.19
CA ASN A 107 3.00 -21.05 -8.55
C ASN A 107 1.84 -22.02 -8.25
N LYS A 108 2.06 -23.14 -7.55
CA LYS A 108 0.96 -24.05 -7.18
C LYS A 108 -0.07 -23.34 -6.29
N THR A 109 -1.34 -23.39 -6.71
CA THR A 109 -2.47 -22.68 -6.07
C THR A 109 -2.88 -23.22 -4.71
N ASP A 110 -2.56 -24.47 -4.38
CA ASP A 110 -3.21 -25.17 -3.27
C ASP A 110 -2.63 -24.84 -1.89
N LYS A 111 -1.45 -24.20 -1.82
CA LYS A 111 -0.86 -23.75 -0.56
C LYS A 111 -0.05 -22.50 -0.87
N ASN A 112 -0.23 -21.43 -0.09
CA ASN A 112 0.67 -20.25 -0.02
C ASN A 112 2.07 -20.66 0.50
N TYR A 113 2.68 -21.68 -0.11
CA TYR A 113 3.81 -22.40 0.45
C TYR A 113 5.09 -21.58 0.32
N TYR A 114 5.20 -20.71 -0.69
CA TYR A 114 6.38 -19.90 -0.99
C TYR A 114 6.12 -18.40 -0.79
N SER A 115 5.82 -18.02 0.46
CA SER A 115 5.79 -16.61 0.85
C SER A 115 7.16 -15.94 0.65
N LEU A 116 7.18 -14.61 0.57
CA LEU A 116 8.41 -13.80 0.47
C LEU A 116 9.46 -14.20 1.53
N GLY A 117 9.03 -14.44 2.78
CA GLY A 117 9.90 -14.89 3.86
C GLY A 117 10.50 -16.28 3.62
N ARG A 118 9.74 -17.22 3.05
CA ARG A 118 10.28 -18.55 2.73
C ARG A 118 11.23 -18.51 1.54
N LEU A 119 10.89 -17.74 0.51
CA LEU A 119 11.76 -17.55 -0.65
C LEU A 119 13.10 -16.95 -0.23
N LYS A 120 13.08 -15.95 0.67
CA LYS A 120 14.28 -15.38 1.32
C LYS A 120 15.15 -16.46 1.96
N ASP A 121 14.57 -17.27 2.84
CA ASP A 121 15.32 -18.29 3.59
C ASP A 121 15.96 -19.31 2.64
N ILE A 122 15.23 -19.77 1.63
CA ILE A 122 15.75 -20.72 0.65
C ILE A 122 16.88 -20.10 -0.19
N LEU A 123 16.73 -18.87 -0.70
CA LEU A 123 17.79 -18.20 -1.46
C LEU A 123 19.08 -18.04 -0.63
N PHE A 124 18.93 -17.72 0.65
CA PHE A 124 20.06 -17.57 1.55
C PHE A 124 20.77 -18.89 1.83
N ILE A 125 20.02 -19.96 2.11
CA ILE A 125 20.58 -21.32 2.30
C ILE A 125 21.31 -21.79 1.04
N MET A 126 20.76 -21.48 -0.14
CA MET A 126 21.38 -21.80 -1.43
C MET A 126 22.54 -20.85 -1.81
N LYS A 127 22.87 -19.88 -0.96
CA LYS A 127 23.92 -18.85 -1.19
C LYS A 127 23.72 -18.04 -2.48
N LEU A 128 22.46 -17.87 -2.90
CA LEU A 128 22.07 -17.05 -4.05
C LEU A 128 21.92 -15.57 -3.68
N ILE A 129 21.76 -15.28 -2.39
CA ILE A 129 21.74 -13.94 -1.82
C ILE A 129 22.64 -13.90 -0.58
N ASP A 130 23.09 -12.70 -0.21
CA ASP A 130 23.90 -12.45 0.98
C ASP A 130 23.06 -11.93 2.16
N GLU A 131 23.72 -11.74 3.31
CA GLU A 131 23.08 -11.24 4.53
C GLU A 131 22.52 -9.82 4.36
N GLN A 132 23.20 -8.97 3.58
CA GLN A 132 22.70 -7.64 3.28
C GLN A 132 21.35 -7.72 2.56
N LYS A 133 21.23 -8.62 1.58
CA LYS A 133 19.98 -8.81 0.84
C LYS A 133 18.88 -9.40 1.72
N VAL A 134 19.21 -10.29 2.66
CA VAL A 134 18.24 -10.80 3.65
C VAL A 134 17.65 -9.64 4.46
N GLN A 135 18.50 -8.73 4.97
CA GLN A 135 18.04 -7.55 5.72
C GLN A 135 17.15 -6.63 4.88
N GLU A 136 17.45 -6.46 3.58
CA GLU A 136 16.57 -5.72 2.67
C GLU A 136 15.19 -6.36 2.55
N ILE A 137 15.14 -7.69 2.39
CA ILE A 137 13.87 -8.43 2.24
C ILE A 137 13.04 -8.33 3.52
N ASP A 138 13.68 -8.42 4.70
CA ASP A 138 12.99 -8.29 5.98
C ASP A 138 12.35 -6.91 6.15
N ARG A 139 13.04 -5.83 5.75
CA ARG A 139 12.44 -4.47 5.73
C ARG A 139 11.24 -4.38 4.80
N VAL A 140 11.26 -5.09 3.65
CA VAL A 140 10.11 -5.14 2.72
C VAL A 140 8.93 -5.90 3.35
N ILE A 141 9.19 -7.01 4.04
CA ILE A 141 8.16 -7.78 4.76
C ILE A 141 7.54 -6.93 5.86
N ASP A 142 8.35 -6.23 6.66
CA ASP A 142 7.88 -5.34 7.72
C ASP A 142 7.03 -4.21 7.16
N LEU A 143 7.50 -3.56 6.07
CA LEU A 143 6.71 -2.55 5.38
C LEU A 143 5.37 -3.11 4.89
N ARG A 144 5.36 -4.30 4.26
CA ARG A 144 4.12 -4.95 3.78
C ARG A 144 3.13 -5.15 4.92
N ASN A 145 3.58 -5.68 6.05
CA ASN A 145 2.74 -5.92 7.22
C ASN A 145 2.20 -4.60 7.77
N ASN A 146 3.05 -3.58 7.88
CA ASN A 146 2.63 -2.26 8.35
C ASN A 146 1.57 -1.64 7.43
N ILE A 147 1.77 -1.69 6.12
CA ILE A 147 0.80 -1.16 5.14
C ILE A 147 -0.53 -1.94 5.14
N ALA A 148 -0.48 -3.25 5.39
CA ALA A 148 -1.68 -4.07 5.50
C ALA A 148 -2.52 -3.71 6.72
N HIS A 149 -1.88 -3.49 7.86
CA HIS A 149 -2.57 -3.36 9.15
C HIS A 149 -2.85 -1.93 9.58
N TYR A 150 -2.14 -0.94 9.03
CA TYR A 150 -2.28 0.45 9.47
C TYR A 150 -2.97 1.36 8.46
N ASN A 151 -3.76 2.30 8.98
CA ASN A 151 -4.21 3.47 8.23
C ASN A 151 -3.04 4.44 8.14
N LEU A 152 -2.37 4.45 6.98
CA LEU A 152 -1.12 5.18 6.73
C LEU A 152 -1.26 6.68 6.98
N LEU A 153 -2.44 7.23 6.72
CA LEU A 153 -2.73 8.63 7.00
C LEU A 153 -2.95 8.92 8.49
N VAL A 154 -3.31 7.93 9.30
CA VAL A 154 -3.55 8.10 10.75
C VAL A 154 -2.26 7.87 11.56
N LEU A 155 -1.36 7.02 11.07
CA LEU A 155 -0.06 6.80 11.70
C LEU A 155 0.82 8.05 11.68
N HIS A 156 1.74 8.09 12.65
CA HIS A 156 2.81 9.08 12.73
C HIS A 156 3.61 9.05 11.42
N LEU A 157 3.59 10.19 10.72
CA LEU A 157 4.23 10.36 9.41
C LEU A 157 5.71 9.99 9.45
N ASP A 158 6.35 10.10 10.61
CA ASP A 158 7.79 9.91 10.79
C ASP A 158 8.18 8.42 10.72
N GLU A 159 7.49 7.53 11.44
CA GLU A 159 7.75 6.08 11.38
C GLU A 159 7.51 5.51 9.97
N LEU A 160 6.46 6.00 9.30
CA LEU A 160 6.17 5.59 7.93
C LEU A 160 7.22 6.15 6.96
N GLN A 161 7.72 7.38 7.16
CA GLN A 161 8.80 7.94 6.35
C GLN A 161 10.08 7.14 6.48
N ASP A 162 10.44 6.69 7.67
CA ASP A 162 11.63 5.86 7.90
C ASP A 162 11.50 4.50 7.22
N LEU A 163 10.32 3.86 7.32
CA LEU A 163 10.04 2.60 6.64
C LEU A 163 10.06 2.76 5.11
N ILE A 164 9.51 3.86 4.59
CA ILE A 164 9.57 4.19 3.16
C ILE A 164 11.02 4.44 2.74
N ALA A 165 11.80 5.19 3.52
CA ALA A 165 13.20 5.46 3.21
C ALA A 165 14.01 4.15 3.16
N GLY A 166 13.80 3.26 4.14
CA GLY A 166 14.36 1.90 4.14
C GLY A 166 14.01 1.13 2.86
N PHE A 167 12.74 1.11 2.48
CA PHE A 167 12.26 0.47 1.26
C PHE A 167 12.84 1.09 -0.03
N LEU A 168 12.97 2.41 -0.09
CA LEU A 168 13.57 3.09 -1.25
C LEU A 168 15.08 2.85 -1.36
N THR A 169 15.75 2.49 -0.27
CA THR A 169 17.17 2.10 -0.30
C THR A 169 17.40 0.70 -0.86
N SER A 170 16.43 -0.21 -0.73
CA SER A 170 16.51 -1.58 -1.27
C SER A 170 16.14 -1.68 -2.76
N MET A 171 15.97 -0.54 -3.45
CA MET A 171 15.52 -0.49 -4.84
C MET A 171 16.56 0.04 -5.81
N THR A 172 16.45 -0.36 -7.07
CA THR A 172 17.22 0.26 -8.16
C THR A 172 16.82 1.73 -8.34
N LYS A 173 17.75 2.54 -8.85
CA LYS A 173 17.53 3.97 -9.09
C LYS A 173 16.30 4.27 -9.96
N GLN A 174 16.02 3.42 -10.94
CA GLN A 174 14.86 3.57 -11.83
C GLN A 174 13.55 3.31 -11.09
N ILE A 175 13.45 2.20 -10.35
CA ILE A 175 12.25 1.87 -9.58
C ILE A 175 12.01 2.94 -8.51
N LYS A 176 13.06 3.36 -7.80
CA LYS A 176 13.00 4.44 -6.80
C LYS A 176 12.38 5.73 -7.35
N ARG A 177 12.80 6.16 -8.56
CA ARG A 177 12.23 7.35 -9.22
C ARG A 177 10.74 7.18 -9.50
N GLN A 178 10.33 6.02 -10.00
CA GLN A 178 8.92 5.75 -10.29
C GLN A 178 8.08 5.73 -9.01
N VAL A 179 8.58 5.13 -7.93
CA VAL A 179 7.88 5.10 -6.63
C VAL A 179 7.63 6.51 -6.13
N LEU A 180 8.66 7.36 -6.17
CA LEU A 180 8.57 8.75 -5.74
C LEU A 180 7.57 9.54 -6.60
N GLN A 181 7.59 9.34 -7.92
CA GLN A 181 6.62 9.96 -8.82
C GLN A 181 5.18 9.53 -8.50
N ASP A 182 4.92 8.22 -8.39
CA ASP A 182 3.59 7.68 -8.09
C ASP A 182 3.08 8.18 -6.71
N LEU A 183 3.97 8.36 -5.73
CA LEU A 183 3.65 8.95 -4.43
C LEU A 183 3.39 10.47 -4.52
N ASP A 184 4.15 11.20 -5.32
CA ASP A 184 3.96 12.64 -5.51
C ASP A 184 2.67 12.93 -6.29
N ASP A 185 2.32 12.11 -7.28
CA ASP A 185 1.04 12.19 -7.99
C ASP A 185 -0.14 11.98 -7.02
N CYS A 186 0.02 11.08 -6.04
CA CYS A 186 -0.95 10.92 -4.96
C CYS A 186 -1.07 12.24 -4.15
N LYS A 187 0.05 12.86 -3.74
CA LYS A 187 0.04 14.11 -2.96
C LYS A 187 -0.61 15.26 -3.73
N LEU A 188 -0.33 15.41 -5.03
CA LEU A 188 -0.96 16.43 -5.88
C LEU A 188 -2.49 16.28 -5.86
N GLY A 189 -3.00 15.05 -5.95
CA GLY A 189 -4.44 14.79 -5.82
C GLY A 189 -5.03 15.20 -4.47
N LEU A 190 -4.28 15.13 -3.37
CA LEU A 190 -4.70 15.63 -2.05
C LEU A 190 -4.75 17.17 -2.01
N VAL A 191 -3.78 17.83 -2.63
CA VAL A 191 -3.75 19.31 -2.74
C VAL A 191 -4.92 19.82 -3.57
N ASP A 192 -5.25 19.15 -4.67
CA ASP A 192 -6.41 19.50 -5.49
C ASP A 192 -7.72 19.33 -4.73
N LEU A 193 -7.87 18.24 -3.97
CA LEU A 193 -9.00 18.05 -3.07
C LEU A 193 -9.09 19.17 -2.03
N LYS A 194 -7.98 19.52 -1.38
CA LYS A 194 -7.91 20.64 -0.42
C LYS A 194 -8.40 21.94 -1.04
N ASN A 195 -7.91 22.27 -2.23
CA ASN A 195 -8.26 23.49 -2.93
C ASN A 195 -9.75 23.52 -3.31
N LEU A 196 -10.29 22.40 -3.77
CA LEU A 196 -11.72 22.26 -4.09
C LEU A 196 -12.59 22.46 -2.84
N TYR A 197 -12.20 21.86 -1.72
CA TYR A 197 -12.92 21.99 -0.45
C TYR A 197 -12.87 23.40 0.13
N LEU A 198 -11.72 24.08 0.09
CA LEU A 198 -11.58 25.46 0.55
C LEU A 198 -12.42 26.42 -0.30
N LYS A 199 -12.47 26.23 -1.64
CA LYS A 199 -13.32 27.02 -2.54
C LYS A 199 -14.81 26.81 -2.28
N ASN A 200 -15.25 25.58 -2.03
CA ASN A 200 -16.65 25.31 -1.70
C ASN A 200 -17.05 25.89 -0.32
N TYR A 201 -16.11 25.94 0.63
CA TYR A 201 -16.33 26.49 1.97
C TYR A 201 -16.41 28.03 1.97
N THR A 202 -15.63 28.71 1.13
CA THR A 202 -15.75 30.18 0.96
C THR A 202 -17.05 30.57 0.27
N HIS A 203 -17.50 29.82 -0.74
CA HIS A 203 -18.78 30.09 -1.41
C HIS A 203 -20.02 29.84 -0.52
N THR A 204 -19.96 28.90 0.42
CA THR A 204 -21.06 28.66 1.38
C THR A 204 -21.13 29.69 2.51
N LYS A 205 -20.00 30.35 2.85
CA LYS A 205 -19.99 31.48 3.80
C LYS A 205 -20.61 32.76 3.25
N HIS A 206 -20.53 32.99 1.94
CA HIS A 206 -21.09 34.18 1.28
C HIS A 206 -22.54 34.02 0.80
N ARG A 207 -23.17 32.87 1.06
CA ARG A 207 -24.57 32.58 0.73
C ARG A 207 -25.50 32.54 1.95
N ARG A 208 -25.05 33.04 3.10
CA ARG A 208 -25.88 33.21 4.31
C ARG A 208 -26.12 34.67 4.58
#